data_AF-A0A1Y2C2Q9-F1
#
_entry.id   AF-A0A1Y2C2Q9-F1
#
_cell.length_a   1.000
_cell.length_b   1.000
_cell.length_c   1.000
_cell.angle_alpha   90.00
_cell.angle_beta   90.00
_cell.angle_gamma   90.00
#
_symmetry.space_group_name_H-M   'P 1'
#
loop_
_entity.id
_entity.type
_entity.pdbx_description
1 polymer ?
#
loop_
_entity_poly.entity_id
_entity_poly.type
_entity_poly.pdbx_seq_one_letter_code
_entity_poly.pdbx_strand_id
1 'polypeptide(L)'
;MISSSSRAVFVFRFYACAGYVLCFSYALLLICFRKVKAVRAGSVTFSFVHIIGALLLYISTELKFDLLTEQKCAGIVWLHLLGYTLIVSSSIVKNARIYLIYSGNKFSKERLSDLYSLRWMCVPVLGEVVSKCFQCMSN
;
A
#
# COMPACT_ATOMS: atom_id res chain seq x y z
N MET A 1 -7.06 35.41 5.16
CA MET A 1 -6.98 33.95 5.43
C MET A 1 -6.31 33.11 4.33
N ILE A 2 -5.85 33.71 3.22
CA ILE A 2 -5.24 32.98 2.08
C ILE A 2 -3.79 32.49 2.37
N SER A 3 -3.04 33.20 3.21
CA SER A 3 -1.64 32.85 3.56
C SER A 3 -1.49 31.57 4.42
N SER A 4 -2.54 31.13 5.13
CA SER A 4 -2.50 29.92 5.94
C SER A 4 -2.61 28.65 5.09
N SER A 5 -3.47 28.69 4.06
CA SER A 5 -3.68 27.56 3.15
C SER A 5 -2.43 27.23 2.33
N SER A 6 -1.74 28.24 1.77
CA SER A 6 -0.52 28.01 0.97
C SER A 6 0.62 27.39 1.76
N ARG A 7 0.77 27.74 3.05
CA ARG A 7 1.78 27.15 3.93
C ARG A 7 1.51 25.67 4.21
N ALA A 8 0.24 25.31 4.47
CA ALA A 8 -0.13 23.92 4.66
C ALA A 8 0.15 23.09 3.40
N VAL A 9 -0.26 23.57 2.21
CA VAL A 9 0.00 22.87 0.94
C VAL A 9 1.49 22.66 0.70
N PHE A 10 2.32 23.67 0.96
CA PHE A 10 3.78 23.55 0.82
C PHE A 10 4.36 22.47 1.74
N VAL A 11 3.92 22.45 3.01
CA VAL A 11 4.35 21.44 3.99
C VAL A 11 3.92 20.04 3.55
N PHE A 12 2.67 19.88 3.10
CA PHE A 12 2.18 18.58 2.59
C PHE A 12 3.00 18.08 1.40
N ARG A 13 3.28 18.94 0.43
CA ARG A 13 4.10 18.59 -0.74
C ARG A 13 5.52 18.22 -0.35
N PHE A 14 6.11 18.93 0.61
CA PHE A 14 7.43 18.58 1.14
C PHE A 14 7.44 17.16 1.74
N TYR A 15 6.42 16.83 2.56
CA TYR A 15 6.27 15.48 3.11
C TYR A 15 6.03 14.42 2.03
N ALA A 16 5.25 14.73 0.99
CA ALA A 16 5.03 13.83 -0.13
C ALA A 16 6.34 13.56 -0.89
N CYS A 17 7.11 14.60 -1.23
CA CYS A 17 8.43 14.46 -1.87
C CYS A 17 9.39 13.61 -1.03
N ALA A 18 9.47 13.86 0.28
CA ALA A 18 10.28 13.05 1.18
C ALA A 18 9.80 11.58 1.20
N GLY A 19 8.49 11.36 1.22
CA GLY A 19 7.86 10.05 1.14
C GLY A 19 8.22 9.29 -0.14
N TYR A 20 8.19 9.96 -1.30
CA TYR A 20 8.61 9.37 -2.57
C TYR A 20 10.09 8.97 -2.55
N VAL A 21 10.98 9.85 -2.08
CA VAL A 21 12.42 9.56 -1.97
C VAL A 21 12.67 8.35 -1.07
N LEU A 22 11.97 8.27 0.06
CA LEU A 22 12.05 7.12 0.97
C LEU A 22 11.55 5.83 0.29
N CYS A 23 10.40 5.87 -0.41
CA CYS A 23 9.89 4.72 -1.15
C CYS A 23 10.88 4.24 -2.22
N PHE A 24 11.47 5.15 -3.00
CA PHE A 24 12.47 4.82 -4.02
C PHE A 24 13.75 4.26 -3.41
N SER A 25 14.27 4.87 -2.35
CA SER A 25 15.47 4.38 -1.66
C SER A 25 15.25 2.97 -1.09
N TYR A 26 14.09 2.71 -0.49
CA TYR A 26 13.73 1.40 0.04
C TYR A 26 13.55 0.36 -1.06
N ALA A 27 12.90 0.72 -2.17
CA ALA A 27 12.80 -0.14 -3.36
C ALA A 27 14.19 -0.51 -3.90
N LEU A 28 15.10 0.46 -3.98
CA LEU A 28 16.46 0.25 -4.48
C LEU A 28 17.26 -0.66 -3.55
N LEU A 29 17.16 -0.47 -2.23
CA LEU A 29 17.74 -1.36 -1.23
C LEU A 29 17.22 -2.80 -1.38
N LEU A 30 15.90 -2.98 -1.58
CA LEU A 30 15.31 -4.30 -1.80
C LEU A 30 15.83 -4.97 -3.06
N ILE A 31 16.08 -4.22 -4.13
CA ILE A 31 16.63 -4.74 -5.39
C ILE A 31 18.11 -5.12 -5.21
N CYS A 32 18.93 -4.23 -4.65
CA CYS A 32 20.35 -4.45 -4.43
C CYS A 32 20.62 -5.63 -3.48
N PHE A 33 19.90 -5.70 -2.37
CA PHE A 33 20.09 -6.71 -1.33
C PHE A 33 19.14 -7.92 -1.46
N ARG A 34 18.44 -8.07 -2.60
CA ARG A 34 17.50 -9.20 -2.84
C ARG A 34 18.11 -10.58 -2.61
N LYS A 35 19.44 -10.71 -2.80
CA LYS A 35 20.19 -11.97 -2.67
C LYS A 35 20.55 -12.32 -1.21
N VAL A 36 20.47 -11.35 -0.28
CA VAL A 36 20.79 -11.58 1.13
C VAL A 36 19.68 -12.40 1.80
N LYS A 37 20.07 -13.50 2.48
CA LYS A 37 19.11 -14.43 3.12
C LYS A 37 18.16 -13.73 4.09
N ALA A 38 18.63 -12.74 4.83
CA ALA A 38 17.81 -11.94 5.75
C ALA A 38 16.69 -11.18 5.01
N VAL A 39 17.02 -10.52 3.89
CA VAL A 39 16.05 -9.75 3.07
C VAL A 39 15.07 -10.70 2.37
N ARG A 40 15.56 -11.84 1.88
CA ARG A 40 14.71 -12.87 1.26
C ARG A 40 13.74 -13.51 2.27
N ALA A 41 14.17 -13.69 3.51
CA ALA A 41 13.31 -14.19 4.59
C ALA A 41 12.19 -13.21 4.97
N GLY A 42 12.44 -11.91 4.84
CA GLY A 42 11.46 -10.83 5.07
C GLY A 42 10.37 -10.69 3.99
N SER A 43 10.39 -11.51 2.94
CA SER A 43 9.35 -11.56 1.91
C SER A 43 9.30 -10.29 1.05
N VAL A 44 10.28 -10.19 0.15
CA VAL A 44 10.53 -9.06 -0.76
C VAL A 44 9.28 -8.64 -1.55
N THR A 45 8.47 -9.59 -2.01
CA THR A 45 7.24 -9.33 -2.79
C THR A 45 6.24 -8.48 -2.03
N PHE A 46 6.05 -8.75 -0.73
CA PHE A 46 5.12 -7.99 0.11
C PHE A 46 5.60 -6.58 0.40
N SER A 47 6.91 -6.36 0.45
CA SER A 47 7.47 -5.01 0.55
C SER A 47 7.20 -4.20 -0.72
N PHE A 48 7.26 -4.80 -1.91
CA PHE A 48 6.87 -4.11 -3.15
C PHE A 48 5.38 -3.75 -3.18
N VAL A 49 4.49 -4.65 -2.75
CA VAL A 49 3.05 -4.35 -2.64
C VAL A 49 2.81 -3.17 -1.68
N HIS A 50 3.53 -3.12 -0.57
CA HIS A 50 3.45 -2.02 0.39
C HIS A 50 3.92 -0.69 -0.21
N ILE A 51 5.03 -0.70 -0.96
CA ILE A 51 5.53 0.49 -1.67
C ILE A 51 4.48 0.98 -2.68
N ILE A 52 3.88 0.08 -3.46
CA ILE A 52 2.83 0.43 -4.43
C ILE A 52 1.64 1.06 -3.71
N GLY A 53 1.15 0.46 -2.63
CA GLY A 53 0.06 1.03 -1.83
C GLY A 53 0.37 2.43 -1.29
N ALA A 54 1.59 2.65 -0.82
CA ALA A 54 2.04 3.96 -0.33
C ALA A 54 2.07 5.01 -1.45
N LEU A 55 2.56 4.65 -2.65
CA LEU A 55 2.55 5.54 -3.81
C LEU A 55 1.13 5.96 -4.20
N LEU A 56 0.17 5.02 -4.20
CA LEU A 56 -1.24 5.32 -4.46
C LEU A 56 -1.82 6.31 -3.44
N LEU A 57 -1.49 6.17 -2.16
CA LEU A 57 -1.95 7.09 -1.12
C LEU A 57 -1.38 8.49 -1.31
N TYR A 58 -0.07 8.62 -1.60
CA TYR A 58 0.53 9.93 -1.87
C TYR A 58 -0.11 10.61 -3.09
N ILE A 59 -0.34 9.85 -4.17
CA ILE A 59 -1.04 10.36 -5.36
C ILE A 59 -2.46 10.82 -4.99
N SER A 60 -3.22 10.01 -4.25
CA SER A 60 -4.57 10.36 -3.78
C SER A 60 -4.58 11.66 -2.96
N THR A 61 -3.56 11.89 -2.12
CA THR A 61 -3.46 13.12 -1.31
C THR A 61 -3.10 14.35 -2.14
N GLU A 62 -2.22 14.23 -3.15
CA GLU A 62 -1.90 15.35 -4.05
C GLU A 62 -3.12 15.78 -4.87
N LEU A 63 -3.91 14.81 -5.37
CA LEU A 63 -5.12 15.09 -6.16
C LEU A 63 -6.17 15.89 -5.40
N LYS A 64 -6.18 15.88 -4.05
CA LYS A 64 -7.12 16.66 -3.23
C LYS A 64 -6.85 18.17 -3.27
N PHE A 65 -5.63 18.58 -3.63
CA PHE A 65 -5.23 19.99 -3.65
C PHE A 65 -5.43 20.66 -5.02
N ASP A 66 -5.72 19.89 -6.07
CA ASP A 66 -6.08 20.41 -7.39
C ASP A 66 -7.58 20.74 -7.50
N LEU A 67 -7.95 21.50 -8.53
CA LEU A 67 -9.36 21.75 -8.87
C LEU A 67 -10.12 20.43 -9.02
N LEU A 68 -11.11 20.23 -8.15
CA LEU A 68 -11.94 19.03 -8.12
C LEU A 68 -12.96 19.07 -9.27
N THR A 69 -12.78 18.17 -10.23
CA THR A 69 -13.82 17.75 -11.17
C THR A 69 -14.52 16.50 -10.61
N GLU A 70 -15.77 16.22 -11.02
CA GLU A 70 -16.50 15.02 -10.55
C GLU A 70 -15.72 13.73 -10.75
N GLN A 71 -15.06 13.59 -11.90
CA GLN A 71 -14.22 12.44 -12.24
C GLN A 71 -13.02 12.30 -11.30
N LYS A 72 -12.40 13.42 -10.90
CA LYS A 72 -11.31 13.43 -9.92
C LYS A 72 -11.80 13.07 -8.52
N CYS A 73 -12.99 13.50 -8.13
CA CYS A 73 -13.56 13.17 -6.83
C CYS A 73 -13.73 11.65 -6.65
N ALA A 74 -14.32 10.99 -7.65
CA ALA A 74 -14.42 9.54 -7.66
C ALA A 74 -13.04 8.87 -7.66
N GLY A 75 -12.13 9.34 -8.52
CA GLY A 75 -10.76 8.81 -8.61
C GLY A 75 -9.98 8.89 -7.30
N ILE A 76 -10.11 9.98 -6.54
CA ILE A 76 -9.47 10.17 -5.23
C ILE A 76 -9.94 9.09 -4.25
N VAL A 77 -11.26 8.85 -4.17
CA VAL A 77 -11.83 7.84 -3.26
C VAL A 77 -11.32 6.45 -3.61
N TRP A 78 -11.32 6.10 -4.90
CA TRP A 78 -10.81 4.82 -5.39
C TRP A 78 -9.33 4.63 -5.10
N LEU A 79 -8.49 5.62 -5.43
CA LEU A 79 -7.05 5.57 -5.17
C LEU A 79 -6.73 5.48 -3.68
N HIS A 80 -7.47 6.20 -2.84
CA HIS A 80 -7.26 6.17 -1.39
C HIS A 80 -7.57 4.79 -0.82
N LEU A 81 -8.71 4.22 -1.22
CA LEU A 81 -9.17 2.92 -0.74
C LEU A 81 -8.24 1.79 -1.19
N LEU A 82 -7.86 1.78 -2.47
CA LEU A 82 -6.92 0.80 -3.01
C LEU A 82 -5.54 0.90 -2.34
N GLY A 83 -5.03 2.12 -2.15
CA GLY A 83 -3.75 2.32 -1.46
C GLY A 83 -3.78 1.80 -0.02
N TYR A 84 -4.83 2.14 0.73
CA TYR A 84 -4.99 1.73 2.13
C TYR A 84 -5.13 0.20 2.27
N THR A 85 -6.00 -0.42 1.47
CA THR A 85 -6.22 -1.88 1.52
C THR A 85 -4.95 -2.66 1.20
N LEU A 86 -4.15 -2.22 0.21
CA LEU A 86 -2.87 -2.86 -0.12
C LEU A 86 -1.87 -2.79 1.04
N ILE A 87 -1.78 -1.64 1.71
CA ILE A 87 -0.89 -1.47 2.88
C ILE A 87 -1.34 -2.35 4.05
N VAL A 88 -2.63 -2.30 4.40
CA VAL A 88 -3.17 -3.04 5.55
C VAL A 88 -3.09 -4.54 5.31
N SER A 89 -3.56 -5.02 4.16
CA SER A 89 -3.50 -6.44 3.80
C SER A 89 -2.06 -6.95 3.78
N SER A 90 -1.12 -6.18 3.20
CA SER A 90 0.30 -6.54 3.20
C SER A 90 0.91 -6.63 4.60
N SER A 91 0.50 -5.74 5.50
CA SER A 91 0.97 -5.71 6.89
C SER A 91 0.40 -6.88 7.69
N ILE A 92 -0.89 -7.18 7.55
CA ILE A 92 -1.56 -8.30 8.25
C ILE A 92 -0.89 -9.62 7.89
N VAL A 93 -0.67 -9.90 6.61
CA VAL A 93 -0.10 -11.19 6.18
C VAL A 93 1.36 -11.32 6.59
N LYS A 94 2.15 -10.23 6.54
CA LYS A 94 3.52 -10.21 7.09
C LYS A 94 3.53 -10.55 8.58
N ASN A 95 2.66 -9.90 9.35
CA ASN A 95 2.55 -10.13 10.79
C ASN A 95 2.05 -11.55 11.11
N ALA A 96 1.08 -12.06 10.34
CA ALA A 96 0.60 -13.43 10.46
C ALA A 96 1.70 -14.46 10.16
N ARG A 97 2.54 -14.20 9.14
CA ARG A 97 3.72 -15.03 8.85
C ARG A 97 4.70 -15.06 10.02
N ILE A 98 5.01 -13.89 10.58
CA ILE A 98 5.91 -13.79 11.74
C ILE A 98 5.34 -14.57 12.92
N TYR A 99 4.06 -14.38 13.22
CA TYR A 99 3.36 -15.11 14.27
C TYR A 99 3.46 -16.64 14.07
N LEU A 100 3.24 -17.15 12.86
CA LEU A 100 3.35 -18.57 12.56
C LEU A 100 4.78 -19.11 12.72
N ILE A 101 5.80 -18.31 12.40
CA ILE A 101 7.21 -18.68 12.61
C ILE A 101 7.52 -18.79 14.12
N TYR A 102 7.04 -17.83 14.92
CA TYR A 102 7.28 -17.82 16.37
C TYR A 102 6.42 -18.82 17.15
N SER A 103 5.23 -19.18 16.65
CA SER A 103 4.31 -20.12 17.30
C SER A 103 4.81 -21.57 17.31
N GLY A 104 6.03 -21.87 16.83
CA GLY A 104 6.65 -23.21 16.90
C GLY A 104 5.95 -24.27 16.05
N ASN A 105 4.96 -23.88 15.26
CA ASN A 105 4.13 -24.77 14.48
C ASN A 105 4.95 -25.29 13.30
N LYS A 106 5.35 -26.57 13.34
CA LYS A 106 6.13 -27.29 12.28
C LYS A 106 5.39 -27.43 10.94
N PHE A 107 4.36 -26.61 10.68
CA PHE A 107 3.65 -26.63 9.41
C PHE A 107 4.62 -26.22 8.31
N SER A 108 4.86 -27.19 7.42
CA SER A 108 5.94 -27.26 6.44
C SER A 108 6.24 -25.93 5.73
N LYS A 109 7.54 -25.61 5.61
CA LYS A 109 8.09 -24.53 4.79
C LYS A 109 7.53 -24.51 3.35
N GLU A 110 6.97 -25.62 2.87
CA GLU A 110 6.39 -25.77 1.54
C GLU A 110 5.01 -25.10 1.35
N ARG A 111 4.19 -24.94 2.40
CA ARG A 111 2.84 -24.34 2.26
C ARG A 111 2.81 -22.83 2.40
N LEU A 112 3.95 -22.23 2.73
CA LEU A 112 4.17 -20.80 2.79
C LEU A 112 4.64 -20.23 1.44
N SER A 113 4.07 -20.73 0.35
CA SER A 113 4.34 -20.17 -0.97
C SER A 113 3.82 -18.73 -1.00
N ASP A 114 4.68 -17.78 -1.41
CA ASP A 114 4.35 -16.36 -1.50
C ASP A 114 3.02 -16.12 -2.26
N LEU A 115 2.68 -17.02 -3.20
CA LEU A 115 1.44 -17.02 -3.97
C LEU A 115 0.16 -17.23 -3.13
N TYR A 116 0.19 -18.11 -2.13
CA TYR A 116 -0.97 -18.36 -1.27
C TYR A 116 -1.22 -17.16 -0.35
N SER A 117 -0.15 -16.59 0.21
CA SER A 117 -0.22 -15.38 1.02
C SER A 117 -0.61 -14.13 0.20
N LEU A 118 -0.25 -14.07 -1.10
CA LEU A 118 -0.76 -13.06 -2.03
C LEU A 118 -2.27 -13.22 -2.27
N ARG A 119 -2.77 -14.47 -2.37
CA ARG A 119 -4.20 -14.74 -2.56
C ARG A 119 -5.06 -14.22 -1.41
N TRP A 120 -4.55 -14.25 -0.18
CA TRP A 120 -5.22 -13.65 0.99
C TRP A 120 -5.27 -12.12 0.94
N MET A 121 -4.38 -11.47 0.19
CA MET A 121 -4.45 -10.01 -0.05
C MET A 121 -5.47 -9.65 -1.11
N CYS A 122 -5.64 -10.50 -2.13
CA CYS A 122 -6.62 -10.25 -3.19
C CYS A 122 -8.07 -10.28 -2.69
N VAL A 123 -8.39 -11.09 -1.66
CA VAL A 123 -9.75 -11.20 -1.12
C VAL A 123 -10.30 -9.87 -0.59
N PRO A 124 -9.64 -9.16 0.36
CA PRO A 124 -10.12 -7.87 0.84
C PRO A 124 -10.11 -6.80 -0.26
N VAL A 125 -9.11 -6.80 -1.15
CA VAL A 125 -9.04 -5.83 -2.25
C VAL A 125 -10.22 -6.00 -3.22
N LEU A 126 -10.52 -7.24 -3.65
CA LEU A 126 -11.67 -7.52 -4.51
C LEU A 126 -13.00 -7.24 -3.79
N GLY A 127 -13.11 -7.56 -2.51
CA GLY A 127 -14.30 -7.28 -1.71
C GLY A 127 -14.61 -5.79 -1.64
N GLU A 128 -13.62 -4.95 -1.40
CA GLU A 128 -13.80 -3.49 -1.36
C GLU A 128 -14.08 -2.89 -2.74
N VAL A 129 -13.41 -3.39 -3.79
CA VAL A 129 -13.69 -2.98 -5.17
C VAL A 129 -15.13 -3.32 -5.56
N VAL A 130 -15.60 -4.52 -5.27
CA VAL A 130 -16.98 -4.93 -5.58
C VAL A 130 -17.99 -4.12 -4.76
N SER A 131 -17.73 -3.91 -3.47
CA SER A 131 -18.62 -3.12 -2.59
C SER A 131 -18.78 -1.67 -3.08
N LYS A 132 -17.68 -1.02 -3.48
CA LYS A 132 -17.74 0.35 -4.01
C LYS A 132 -18.27 0.42 -5.44
N CYS A 133 -18.00 -0.57 -6.27
CA CYS A 133 -18.60 -0.64 -7.60
C CYS A 133 -20.14 -0.79 -7.51
N PHE A 134 -20.62 -1.58 -6.55
CA PHE A 134 -22.04 -1.71 -6.24
C PHE A 134 -22.65 -0.39 -5.75
N GLN A 135 -21.94 0.34 -4.88
CA GLN A 135 -22.38 1.64 -4.38
C GLN A 135 -22.41 2.73 -5.47
N CYS A 136 -21.51 2.67 -6.46
CA CYS A 136 -21.53 3.56 -7.64
C CYS A 136 -22.63 3.21 -8.66
N MET A 137 -23.08 1.95 -8.75
CA MET A 137 -24.19 1.56 -9.63
C MET A 137 -25.57 1.91 -9.04
N SER A 138 -25.66 2.07 -7.72
CA SER A 138 -26.92 2.30 -7.00
C SER A 138 -27.29 3.79 -6.88
N ASN A 139 -26.47 4.71 -7.40
CA ASN A 139 -26.62 6.15 -7.25
C ASN A 139 -26.51 6.84 -8.62
#